data_AF-A0A2V9PTZ7-F1
#
_entry.id   AF-A0A2V9PTZ7-F1
#
_cell.length_a   1.000
_cell.length_b   1.000
_cell.length_c   1.000
_cell.angle_alpha   90.00
_cell.angle_beta   90.00
_cell.angle_gamma   90.00
#
_symmetry.space_group_name_H-M   'P 1'
#
loop_
_entity.id
_entity.type
_entity.pdbx_description
1 polymer ?
#
loop_
_entity_poly.entity_id
_entity_poly.type
_entity_poly.pdbx_seq_one_letter_code
_entity_poly.pdbx_strand_id
1 'polypeptide(L)'
;INYIQTNAPVGFFSFNTDATNACPDGLDLCGGDSMASFMMGQMTQGCASNGCGSYEEIQFRPATTNYQYGFFAQDNWKATPKLTLNLGLRYDVTLPRTDRYNHQDYFDPNATNPLNGGSLSYTDPVTGQPVNLALKGGEVFASSKQRTNYVTDWSNFQPRFGFAYQVVPNTVVRGGYGLYYGQSRSGVTGVVPYGSAGFNQYTNVITVNPNDLATPFVNLNNPFKFGLIQPAGNSLGLLNDVGFSANGPIRTPGWNQTPYEQSWSFGIERELPSHILINAEYIGKKGTHLPFSGSTERNFLGPSVESLPIGDFTAATPCQAGLSI
;
A
#
# COMPACT_ATOMS: atom_id res chain seq x y z
N ILE A 1 2.66 -5.65 -18.09
CA ILE A 1 3.39 -6.75 -17.41
C ILE A 1 2.36 -7.66 -16.76
N ASN A 2 2.47 -8.97 -16.99
CA ASN A 2 1.55 -9.97 -16.43
C ASN A 2 2.31 -10.72 -15.33
N TYR A 3 2.58 -10.02 -14.22
CA TYR A 3 3.38 -10.57 -13.14
C TYR A 3 2.70 -10.31 -11.80
N ILE A 4 2.49 -11.39 -11.05
CA ILE A 4 2.08 -11.39 -9.66
C ILE A 4 3.03 -12.35 -8.93
N GLN A 5 3.49 -11.97 -7.75
CA GLN A 5 4.22 -12.86 -6.87
C GLN A 5 3.23 -13.45 -5.88
N THR A 6 3.08 -14.76 -5.93
CA THR A 6 2.17 -15.50 -5.08
C THR A 6 2.94 -16.33 -4.07
N ASN A 7 2.51 -16.28 -2.82
CA ASN A 7 3.12 -17.06 -1.75
C ASN A 7 2.63 -18.52 -1.78
N ALA A 8 1.44 -18.80 -2.32
CA ALA A 8 0.79 -20.11 -2.27
C ALA A 8 -0.13 -20.37 -3.49
N PRO A 9 0.43 -20.54 -4.72
CA PRO A 9 -0.36 -20.64 -5.97
C PRO A 9 -1.30 -21.85 -6.05
N VAL A 10 -1.07 -22.87 -5.22
CA VAL A 10 -1.84 -24.13 -5.15
C VAL A 10 -2.40 -24.34 -3.74
N GLY A 11 -2.53 -23.25 -2.99
CA GLY A 11 -2.82 -23.29 -1.56
C GLY A 11 -1.60 -23.54 -0.69
N PHE A 12 -1.82 -23.33 0.60
CA PHE A 12 -0.87 -23.55 1.67
C PHE A 12 -1.51 -24.59 2.59
N PHE A 13 -0.82 -25.71 2.83
CA PHE A 13 -1.30 -26.79 3.69
C PHE A 13 -0.35 -26.97 4.86
N SER A 14 -0.89 -26.84 6.06
CA SER A 14 -0.16 -26.90 7.32
C SER A 14 -0.54 -28.14 8.10
N PHE A 15 0.45 -28.74 8.76
CA PHE A 15 0.28 -29.90 9.62
C PHE A 15 1.00 -29.62 10.93
N ASN A 16 0.26 -29.64 12.03
CA ASN A 16 0.78 -29.49 13.39
C ASN A 16 0.33 -30.68 14.26
N THR A 17 0.52 -30.57 15.56
CA THR A 17 0.18 -31.62 16.51
C THR A 17 -1.32 -31.77 16.79
N ASP A 18 -2.19 -30.88 16.30
CA ASP A 18 -3.61 -30.82 16.69
C ASP A 18 -4.39 -32.08 16.34
N ALA A 19 -4.02 -32.74 15.25
CA ALA A 19 -4.65 -33.97 14.76
C ALA A 19 -4.26 -35.24 15.54
N THR A 20 -3.10 -35.21 16.21
CA THR A 20 -2.53 -36.35 16.94
C THR A 20 -2.38 -36.06 18.42
N ASN A 21 -2.87 -34.92 18.87
CA ASN A 21 -2.75 -34.55 20.27
C ASN A 21 -3.65 -35.45 21.11
N ALA A 22 -3.11 -35.80 22.27
CA ALA A 22 -3.88 -36.33 23.37
C ALA A 22 -3.45 -35.50 24.58
N CYS A 23 -4.42 -34.85 25.23
CA CYS A 23 -4.20 -34.16 26.48
C CYS A 23 -4.73 -35.07 27.59
N PRO A 24 -3.87 -35.75 28.37
CA PRO A 24 -4.31 -36.42 29.58
C PRO A 24 -4.91 -35.39 30.55
N ASP A 25 -5.97 -35.76 31.28
CA ASP A 25 -6.61 -34.85 32.24
C ASP A 25 -5.58 -34.25 33.22
N GLY A 26 -5.52 -32.91 33.28
CA GLY A 26 -4.72 -32.18 34.27
C GLY A 26 -3.31 -31.75 33.83
N LEU A 27 -2.97 -31.76 32.53
CA LEU A 27 -1.71 -31.20 32.02
C LEU A 27 -1.95 -30.09 30.99
N ASP A 28 -1.21 -28.97 31.13
CA ASP A 28 -1.23 -27.83 30.19
C ASP A 28 -0.44 -28.11 28.88
N LEU A 29 0.27 -29.24 28.80
CA LEU A 29 1.07 -29.62 27.63
C LEU A 29 0.48 -30.88 26.97
N CYS A 30 -0.26 -30.67 25.88
CA CYS A 30 -0.77 -31.75 25.05
C CYS A 30 0.35 -32.33 24.16
N GLY A 31 0.38 -33.66 24.01
CA GLY A 31 1.30 -34.33 23.09
C GLY A 31 0.91 -34.15 21.62
N GLY A 32 1.51 -34.96 20.75
CA GLY A 32 1.19 -35.01 19.32
C GLY A 32 2.44 -34.94 18.44
N ASP A 33 2.29 -35.30 17.18
CA ASP A 33 3.35 -35.35 16.18
C ASP A 33 2.82 -34.83 14.83
N SER A 34 3.48 -33.81 14.28
CA SER A 34 3.07 -33.16 13.02
C SER A 34 3.29 -34.04 11.79
N MET A 35 4.28 -34.94 11.82
CA MET A 35 4.50 -35.92 10.75
C MET A 35 3.38 -36.95 10.74
N ALA A 36 2.93 -37.42 11.90
CA ALA A 36 1.80 -38.31 12.01
C ALA A 36 0.50 -37.63 11.53
N SER A 37 0.26 -36.37 11.87
CA SER A 37 -0.86 -35.58 11.32
C SER A 37 -0.80 -35.48 9.79
N PHE A 38 0.39 -35.25 9.22
CA PHE A 38 0.63 -35.26 7.78
C PHE A 38 0.35 -36.64 7.16
N MET A 39 0.84 -37.72 7.77
CA MET A 39 0.61 -39.09 7.29
C MET A 39 -0.87 -39.50 7.34
N MET A 40 -1.64 -38.98 8.31
CA MET A 40 -3.10 -39.13 8.36
C MET A 40 -3.83 -38.21 7.37
N GLY A 41 -3.14 -37.25 6.76
CA GLY A 41 -3.71 -36.23 5.89
C GLY A 41 -4.58 -35.21 6.63
N GLN A 42 -4.43 -35.10 7.94
CA GLN A 42 -5.21 -34.18 8.78
C GLN A 42 -4.51 -32.83 8.87
N MET A 43 -5.07 -31.87 8.15
CA MET A 43 -4.59 -30.50 8.09
C MET A 43 -4.93 -29.72 9.35
N THR A 44 -4.19 -28.64 9.57
CA THR A 44 -4.42 -27.67 10.66
C THR A 44 -5.25 -26.49 10.18
N GLN A 45 -6.13 -25.98 11.04
CA GLN A 45 -6.85 -24.73 10.85
C GLN A 45 -6.26 -23.64 11.75
N GLY A 46 -5.81 -22.53 11.15
CA GLY A 46 -5.33 -21.33 11.85
C GLY A 46 -3.86 -21.33 12.32
N CYS A 47 -3.40 -20.12 12.67
CA CYS A 47 -2.26 -19.83 13.54
C CYS A 47 -2.50 -18.49 14.22
N ALA A 48 -2.19 -18.41 15.52
CA ALA A 48 -2.36 -17.21 16.35
C ALA A 48 -1.46 -16.02 15.96
N SER A 49 -0.67 -16.12 14.88
CA SER A 49 0.02 -15.00 14.25
C SER A 49 0.67 -15.43 12.93
N ASN A 50 0.43 -14.66 11.86
CA ASN A 50 1.10 -14.64 10.56
C ASN A 50 1.62 -16.00 10.01
N GLY A 51 0.71 -16.76 9.39
CA GLY A 51 1.12 -17.67 8.30
C GLY A 51 1.04 -19.18 8.58
N CYS A 52 0.13 -19.65 9.41
CA CYS A 52 -0.23 -21.06 9.38
C CYS A 52 -1.73 -21.33 9.57
N GLY A 53 -2.14 -22.55 9.20
CA GLY A 53 -3.51 -22.89 8.82
C GLY A 53 -3.62 -23.17 7.34
N SER A 54 -4.46 -24.14 6.95
CA SER A 54 -4.55 -24.60 5.56
C SER A 54 -5.60 -23.82 4.77
N TYR A 55 -5.23 -23.30 3.60
CA TYR A 55 -6.11 -22.53 2.73
C TYR A 55 -5.73 -22.67 1.26
N GLU A 56 -6.69 -22.40 0.37
CA GLU A 56 -6.44 -22.20 -1.05
C GLU A 56 -6.79 -20.78 -1.46
N GLU A 57 -5.89 -20.16 -2.22
CA GLU A 57 -6.07 -18.79 -2.73
C GLU A 57 -6.40 -18.83 -4.22
N ILE A 58 -7.61 -18.41 -4.58
CA ILE A 58 -7.95 -18.11 -5.97
C ILE A 58 -7.42 -16.71 -6.27
N GLN A 59 -6.40 -16.67 -7.10
CA GLN A 59 -5.71 -15.42 -7.43
C GLN A 59 -6.18 -14.81 -8.74
N PHE A 60 -6.26 -13.49 -8.70
CA PHE A 60 -6.33 -12.64 -9.86
C PHE A 60 -5.08 -12.81 -10.73
N ARG A 61 -5.30 -12.93 -12.04
CA ARG A 61 -4.25 -13.00 -13.06
C ARG A 61 -4.13 -11.64 -13.76
N PRO A 62 -3.19 -10.78 -13.36
CA PRO A 62 -3.07 -9.44 -13.93
C PRO A 62 -2.69 -9.46 -15.41
N ALA A 63 -3.38 -8.63 -16.19
CA ALA A 63 -3.08 -8.34 -17.58
C ALA A 63 -2.91 -6.82 -17.76
N THR A 64 -1.90 -6.27 -17.08
CA THR A 64 -1.74 -4.81 -16.93
C THR A 64 -0.84 -4.19 -17.99
N THR A 65 -1.13 -2.93 -18.37
CA THR A 65 -0.28 -2.09 -19.21
C THR A 65 -0.18 -0.67 -18.66
N ASN A 66 0.96 -0.02 -18.85
CA ASN A 66 1.16 1.40 -18.57
C ASN A 66 2.01 2.03 -19.68
N TYR A 67 1.85 3.34 -19.86
CA TYR A 67 2.62 4.12 -20.82
C TYR A 67 3.36 5.24 -20.09
N GLN A 68 4.59 5.49 -20.52
CA GLN A 68 5.40 6.60 -20.03
C GLN A 68 5.87 7.41 -21.24
N TYR A 69 5.64 8.72 -21.20
CA TYR A 69 6.09 9.65 -22.22
C TYR A 69 7.14 10.57 -21.63
N GLY A 70 8.22 10.79 -22.37
CA GLY A 70 9.31 11.65 -21.96
C GLY A 70 9.71 12.58 -23.09
N PHE A 71 9.79 13.87 -22.81
CA PHE A 71 10.23 14.90 -23.73
C PHE A 71 11.42 15.62 -23.13
N PHE A 72 12.42 15.97 -23.93
CA PHE A 72 13.57 16.71 -23.43
C PHE A 72 14.09 17.70 -24.47
N ALA A 73 14.62 18.81 -23.98
CA ALA A 73 15.38 19.78 -24.74
C ALA A 73 16.56 20.24 -23.88
N GLN A 74 17.74 20.32 -24.47
CA GLN A 74 18.94 20.77 -23.76
C GLN A 74 19.83 21.56 -24.72
N ASP A 75 20.40 22.65 -24.22
CA ASP A 75 21.31 23.50 -24.95
C ASP A 75 22.53 23.87 -24.10
N ASN A 76 23.66 24.06 -24.78
CA ASN A 76 24.93 24.50 -24.20
C ASN A 76 25.31 25.82 -24.85
N TRP A 77 24.98 26.91 -24.18
CA TRP A 77 25.16 28.25 -24.74
C TRP A 77 26.41 28.92 -24.20
N LYS A 78 27.35 29.23 -25.09
CA LYS A 78 28.49 30.12 -24.79
C LYS A 78 28.04 31.57 -24.89
N ALA A 79 27.46 32.09 -23.81
CA ALA A 79 26.98 33.48 -23.75
C ALA A 79 28.13 34.49 -23.92
N THR A 80 29.32 34.18 -23.41
CA THR A 80 30.57 34.94 -23.65
C THR A 80 31.76 33.97 -23.72
N PRO A 81 32.97 34.40 -24.14
CA PRO A 81 34.17 33.55 -24.06
C PRO A 81 34.50 33.06 -22.66
N LYS A 82 33.99 33.73 -21.61
CA LYS A 82 34.21 33.38 -20.21
C LYS A 82 33.01 32.70 -19.55
N LEU A 83 31.82 32.74 -20.17
CA LEU A 83 30.57 32.24 -19.58
C LEU A 83 29.92 31.21 -20.50
N THR A 84 29.80 29.99 -19.98
CA THR A 84 29.00 28.92 -20.59
C THR A 84 27.81 28.64 -19.70
N LEU A 85 26.62 28.54 -20.29
CA LEU A 85 25.38 28.15 -19.64
C LEU A 85 24.94 26.78 -20.18
N ASN A 86 24.52 25.91 -19.27
CA ASN A 86 23.89 24.63 -19.59
C ASN A 86 22.42 24.74 -19.20
N LEU A 87 21.53 24.70 -20.19
CA LEU A 87 20.09 24.85 -19.98
C LEU A 87 19.42 23.56 -20.44
N GLY A 88 18.63 22.95 -19.56
CA GLY A 88 17.91 21.72 -19.86
C GLY A 88 16.50 21.75 -19.29
N LEU A 89 15.56 21.18 -20.04
CA LEU A 89 14.22 20.90 -19.56
C LEU A 89 13.84 19.49 -20.01
N ARG A 90 13.38 18.69 -19.06
CA ARG A 90 12.77 17.39 -19.33
C ARG A 90 11.34 17.37 -18.77
N TYR A 91 10.42 16.72 -19.46
CA TYR A 91 9.07 16.50 -19.01
C TYR A 91 8.77 15.01 -19.12
N ASP A 92 8.41 14.37 -18.00
CA ASP A 92 8.10 12.94 -17.96
C ASP A 92 6.71 12.71 -17.38
N VAL A 93 5.79 12.13 -18.14
CA VAL A 93 4.48 11.72 -17.64
C VAL A 93 4.34 10.22 -17.66
N THR A 94 3.95 9.65 -16.52
CA THR A 94 3.65 8.22 -16.39
C THR A 94 2.15 8.02 -16.21
N LEU A 95 1.51 7.38 -17.17
CA LEU A 95 0.10 7.03 -17.07
C LEU A 95 -0.08 5.84 -16.11
N PRO A 96 -1.09 5.86 -15.23
CA PRO A 96 -1.41 4.73 -14.37
C PRO A 96 -1.63 3.43 -15.15
N ARG A 97 -1.36 2.30 -14.48
CA ARG A 97 -1.69 0.98 -15.03
C ARG A 97 -3.18 0.84 -15.29
N THR A 98 -3.49 0.18 -16.40
CA THR A 98 -4.83 -0.34 -16.70
C THR A 98 -4.75 -1.85 -16.83
N ASP A 99 -5.72 -2.56 -16.29
CA ASP A 99 -5.88 -4.00 -16.49
C ASP A 99 -6.85 -4.30 -17.65
N ARG A 100 -6.54 -5.33 -18.47
CA ARG A 100 -7.37 -5.74 -19.62
C ARG A 100 -8.84 -5.99 -19.22
N TYR A 101 -9.09 -6.54 -18.05
CA TYR A 101 -10.41 -6.91 -17.55
C TYR A 101 -10.96 -5.93 -16.50
N ASN A 102 -10.23 -4.83 -16.23
CA ASN A 102 -10.56 -3.85 -15.18
C ASN A 102 -10.63 -4.47 -13.78
N HIS A 103 -9.81 -5.47 -13.52
CA HIS A 103 -9.70 -6.10 -12.21
C HIS A 103 -8.77 -5.28 -11.30
N GLN A 104 -9.21 -4.06 -11.00
CA GLN A 104 -8.50 -3.15 -10.11
C GLN A 104 -9.53 -2.40 -9.25
N ASP A 105 -9.14 -2.05 -8.05
CA ASP A 105 -9.95 -1.23 -7.14
C ASP A 105 -9.12 -0.05 -6.58
N TYR A 106 -9.83 0.89 -5.97
CA TYR A 106 -9.30 1.97 -5.19
C TYR A 106 -10.26 2.32 -4.06
N PHE A 107 -9.73 2.90 -2.99
CA PHE A 107 -10.57 3.39 -1.90
C PHE A 107 -11.02 4.83 -2.18
N ASP A 108 -12.33 5.08 -2.14
CA ASP A 108 -12.91 6.41 -2.20
C ASP A 108 -13.39 6.85 -0.81
N PRO A 109 -12.68 7.77 -0.12
CA PRO A 109 -13.07 8.28 1.19
C PRO A 109 -14.39 9.06 1.20
N ASN A 110 -14.87 9.48 0.03
CA ASN A 110 -16.07 10.31 -0.11
C ASN A 110 -17.28 9.54 -0.64
N ALA A 111 -17.11 8.27 -1.04
CA ALA A 111 -18.23 7.42 -1.43
C ALA A 111 -19.20 7.27 -0.26
N THR A 112 -20.50 7.37 -0.52
CA THR A 112 -21.54 7.09 0.47
C THR A 112 -21.49 5.60 0.80
N ASN A 113 -21.22 5.25 2.06
CA ASN A 113 -21.15 3.86 2.48
C ASN A 113 -22.54 3.20 2.31
N PRO A 114 -22.64 1.97 1.79
CA PRO A 114 -23.93 1.33 1.57
C PRO A 114 -24.64 0.88 2.86
N LEU A 115 -23.94 0.81 3.99
CA LEU A 115 -24.51 0.42 5.28
C LEU A 115 -25.52 1.46 5.79
N ASN A 116 -26.68 0.98 6.27
CA ASN A 116 -27.74 1.81 6.83
C ASN A 116 -28.17 3.00 5.95
N GLY A 117 -28.06 2.88 4.62
CA GLY A 117 -28.39 3.96 3.69
C GLY A 117 -27.39 5.12 3.71
N GLY A 118 -26.18 4.92 4.23
CA GLY A 118 -25.12 5.92 4.26
C GLY A 118 -25.13 6.82 5.49
N SER A 119 -25.89 6.46 6.52
CA SER A 119 -25.90 7.21 7.79
C SER A 119 -25.92 6.30 9.00
N LEU A 120 -25.32 6.78 10.09
CA LEU A 120 -25.39 6.19 11.41
C LEU A 120 -26.05 7.19 12.34
N SER A 121 -27.22 6.82 12.85
CA SER A 121 -27.93 7.60 13.87
C SER A 121 -27.80 6.89 15.21
N TYR A 122 -27.24 7.57 16.20
CA TYR A 122 -27.12 7.06 17.57
C TYR A 122 -27.26 8.21 18.57
N THR A 123 -27.61 7.90 19.81
CA THR A 123 -27.57 8.87 20.90
C THR A 123 -26.16 8.90 21.46
N ASP A 124 -25.52 10.06 21.43
CA ASP A 124 -24.17 10.22 21.99
C ASP A 124 -24.19 9.89 23.49
N PRO A 125 -23.43 8.87 23.94
CA PRO A 125 -23.43 8.47 25.33
C PRO A 125 -22.86 9.54 26.27
N VAL A 126 -22.12 10.54 25.76
CA VAL A 126 -21.53 11.63 26.56
C VAL A 126 -22.48 12.82 26.68
N THR A 127 -23.09 13.25 25.58
CA THR A 127 -23.94 14.46 25.57
C THR A 127 -25.44 14.15 25.69
N GLY A 128 -25.84 12.90 25.53
CA GLY A 128 -27.25 12.47 25.48
C GLY A 128 -28.01 12.98 24.26
N GLN A 129 -27.34 13.65 23.31
CA GLN A 129 -27.96 14.23 22.12
C GLN A 129 -27.99 13.23 20.97
N PRO A 130 -29.01 13.30 20.09
CA PRO A 130 -29.03 12.51 18.87
C PRO A 130 -27.93 12.99 17.93
N VAL A 131 -27.07 12.07 17.48
CA VAL A 131 -26.05 12.29 16.47
C VAL A 131 -26.44 11.54 15.21
N ASN A 132 -26.36 12.23 14.08
CA ASN A 132 -26.50 11.64 12.76
C ASN A 132 -25.19 11.85 11.99
N LEU A 133 -24.46 10.77 11.77
CA LEU A 133 -23.18 10.77 11.08
C LEU A 133 -23.35 10.21 9.67
N ALA A 134 -22.91 10.96 8.66
CA ALA A 134 -22.80 10.43 7.31
C ALA A 134 -21.65 9.40 7.26
N LEU A 135 -21.99 8.16 6.92
CA LEU A 135 -21.01 7.11 6.71
C LEU A 135 -20.40 7.28 5.31
N LYS A 136 -19.11 7.55 5.27
CA LYS A 136 -18.34 7.73 4.03
C LYS A 136 -17.19 6.74 3.97
N GLY A 137 -16.72 6.48 2.76
CA GLY A 137 -15.68 5.51 2.51
C GLY A 137 -16.24 4.23 1.91
N GLY A 138 -15.60 3.77 0.83
CA GLY A 138 -15.91 2.49 0.21
C GLY A 138 -14.86 2.09 -0.82
N GLU A 139 -14.80 0.79 -1.06
CA GLU A 139 -14.02 0.18 -2.13
C GLU A 139 -14.73 0.39 -3.47
N VAL A 140 -14.05 1.02 -4.43
CA VAL A 140 -14.58 1.32 -5.75
C VAL A 140 -13.75 0.61 -6.81
N PHE A 141 -14.45 -0.04 -7.73
CA PHE A 141 -13.84 -0.85 -8.77
C PHE A 141 -13.61 -0.05 -10.06
N ALA A 142 -12.54 -0.39 -10.76
CA ALA A 142 -12.31 0.05 -12.12
C ALA A 142 -13.43 -0.47 -13.04
N SER A 143 -13.76 0.34 -14.04
CA SER A 143 -14.82 0.07 -15.02
C SER A 143 -14.40 0.56 -16.40
N SER A 144 -15.19 0.27 -17.43
CA SER A 144 -14.94 0.78 -18.80
C SER A 144 -14.85 2.31 -18.87
N LYS A 145 -15.52 3.03 -17.97
CA LYS A 145 -15.48 4.51 -17.87
C LYS A 145 -14.30 5.01 -17.04
N GLN A 146 -13.84 4.23 -16.06
CA GLN A 146 -12.76 4.58 -15.15
C GLN A 146 -11.82 3.37 -14.99
N ARG A 147 -10.81 3.28 -15.84
CA ARG A 147 -9.93 2.10 -15.90
C ARG A 147 -8.70 2.18 -14.99
N THR A 148 -8.52 3.27 -14.24
CA THR A 148 -7.32 3.51 -13.43
C THR A 148 -7.66 3.72 -11.95
N ASN A 149 -6.88 3.09 -11.08
CA ASN A 149 -6.95 3.26 -9.62
C ASN A 149 -6.15 4.46 -9.09
N TYR A 150 -5.36 5.11 -9.94
CA TYR A 150 -4.68 6.38 -9.66
C TYR A 150 -5.12 7.49 -10.62
N VAL A 151 -4.91 8.74 -10.18
CA VAL A 151 -4.98 9.93 -11.03
C VAL A 151 -3.60 10.18 -11.64
N THR A 152 -3.53 10.49 -12.93
CA THR A 152 -2.26 10.86 -13.59
C THR A 152 -1.71 12.15 -12.99
N ASP A 153 -0.43 12.12 -12.61
CA ASP A 153 0.33 13.30 -12.23
C ASP A 153 0.98 13.91 -13.48
N TRP A 154 0.58 15.15 -13.79
CA TRP A 154 1.06 15.89 -14.96
C TRP A 154 2.12 16.93 -14.60
N SER A 155 2.52 17.04 -13.34
CA SER A 155 3.36 18.13 -12.82
C SER A 155 4.87 17.92 -12.97
N ASN A 156 5.29 16.84 -13.64
CA ASN A 156 6.66 16.31 -13.65
C ASN A 156 7.63 17.04 -14.61
N PHE A 157 7.77 18.35 -14.43
CA PHE A 157 8.74 19.18 -15.16
C PHE A 157 10.10 19.16 -14.45
N GLN A 158 11.16 18.85 -15.18
CA GLN A 158 12.52 18.65 -14.68
C GLN A 158 13.46 19.71 -15.28
N PRO A 159 13.42 20.96 -14.78
CA PRO A 159 14.39 21.97 -15.18
C PRO A 159 15.80 21.62 -14.69
N ARG A 160 16.79 21.95 -15.50
CA ARG A 160 18.21 21.85 -15.23
C ARG A 160 18.88 23.13 -15.67
N PHE A 161 19.63 23.73 -14.77
CA PHE A 161 20.39 24.94 -15.01
C PHE A 161 21.81 24.70 -14.52
N GLY A 162 22.79 25.04 -15.35
CA GLY A 162 24.19 25.01 -14.99
C GLY A 162 24.92 26.20 -15.58
N PHE A 163 26.01 26.59 -14.95
CA PHE A 163 26.90 27.62 -15.45
C PHE A 163 28.35 27.26 -15.18
N ALA A 164 29.23 27.73 -16.06
CA ALA A 164 30.66 27.76 -15.86
C ALA A 164 31.16 29.15 -16.24
N TYR A 165 31.79 29.83 -15.28
CA TYR A 165 32.25 31.20 -15.43
C TYR A 165 33.73 31.33 -15.07
N GLN A 166 34.53 31.77 -16.03
CA GLN A 166 35.93 32.12 -15.82
C GLN A 166 36.01 33.52 -15.20
N VAL A 167 36.17 33.57 -13.87
CA VAL A 167 36.19 34.84 -13.10
C VAL A 167 37.47 35.63 -13.40
N VAL A 168 38.62 34.95 -13.36
CA VAL A 168 39.95 35.47 -13.71
C VAL A 168 40.72 34.40 -14.49
N PRO A 169 41.83 34.74 -15.18
CA PRO A 169 42.70 33.71 -15.75
C PRO A 169 43.00 32.62 -14.73
N ASN A 170 42.89 31.36 -15.16
CA ASN A 170 43.16 30.19 -14.34
C ASN A 170 42.21 29.99 -13.14
N THR A 171 41.07 30.69 -13.07
CA THR A 171 40.05 30.45 -12.04
C THR A 171 38.67 30.35 -12.66
N VAL A 172 37.99 29.23 -12.43
CA VAL A 172 36.64 28.95 -12.93
C VAL A 172 35.72 28.66 -11.75
N VAL A 173 34.55 29.28 -11.77
CA VAL A 173 33.44 28.94 -10.88
C VAL A 173 32.41 28.17 -11.69
N ARG A 174 31.95 27.05 -11.14
CA ARG A 174 30.91 26.21 -11.75
C ARG A 174 29.79 26.05 -10.75
N GLY A 175 28.56 25.97 -11.25
CA GLY A 175 27.44 25.65 -10.40
C GLY A 175 26.26 25.16 -11.22
N GLY A 176 25.33 24.53 -10.54
CA GLY A 176 24.12 24.05 -11.18
C GLY A 176 23.04 23.65 -10.20
N TYR A 177 21.83 23.57 -10.72
CA TYR A 177 20.63 23.13 -10.05
C TYR A 177 19.83 22.24 -11.01
N GLY A 178 19.29 21.14 -10.50
CA GLY A 178 18.40 20.28 -11.26
C GLY A 178 17.32 19.67 -10.37
N LEU A 179 16.13 19.54 -10.97
CA LEU A 179 15.02 18.79 -10.40
C LEU A 179 14.92 17.44 -11.12
N TYR A 180 14.82 16.35 -10.35
CA TYR A 180 14.79 14.99 -10.86
C TYR A 180 13.63 14.24 -10.24
N TYR A 181 12.71 13.75 -11.07
CA TYR A 181 11.60 12.95 -10.57
C TYR A 181 11.99 11.48 -10.48
N GLY A 182 11.57 10.84 -9.41
CA GLY A 182 11.58 9.39 -9.27
C GLY A 182 10.43 8.74 -10.04
N GLN A 183 10.23 7.45 -9.81
CA GLN A 183 9.13 6.73 -10.44
C GLN A 183 7.82 7.04 -9.70
N SER A 184 6.74 7.32 -10.45
CA SER A 184 5.43 7.60 -9.86
C SER A 184 4.87 6.36 -9.19
N ARG A 185 4.17 6.50 -8.05
CA ARG A 185 3.57 5.36 -7.35
C ARG A 185 2.68 4.54 -8.30
N SER A 186 1.86 5.20 -9.12
CA SER A 186 1.05 4.59 -10.18
C SER A 186 1.81 3.80 -11.27
N GLY A 187 3.11 4.09 -11.45
CA GLY A 187 4.00 3.45 -12.43
C GLY A 187 4.89 2.36 -11.83
N VAL A 188 5.17 2.38 -10.52
CA VAL A 188 6.03 1.38 -9.83
C VAL A 188 5.30 0.41 -8.94
N THR A 189 4.09 0.72 -8.46
CA THR A 189 3.29 -0.29 -7.76
C THR A 189 2.99 -1.40 -8.76
N GLY A 190 3.77 -2.48 -8.69
CA GLY A 190 3.42 -3.73 -9.34
C GLY A 190 2.07 -4.21 -8.82
N VAL A 191 1.70 -5.44 -9.14
CA VAL A 191 0.46 -6.07 -8.62
C VAL A 191 0.66 -6.57 -7.17
N VAL A 192 1.48 -5.84 -6.42
CA VAL A 192 1.73 -5.96 -4.97
C VAL A 192 0.40 -5.55 -4.30
N PRO A 193 -0.08 -6.22 -3.23
CA PRO A 193 -1.49 -6.65 -3.04
C PRO A 193 -2.58 -5.57 -2.92
N TYR A 194 -2.22 -4.30 -3.14
CA TYR A 194 -3.06 -3.13 -2.99
C TYR A 194 -3.68 -2.74 -4.34
N GLY A 195 -5.01 -2.74 -4.43
CA GLY A 195 -5.73 -2.35 -5.66
C GLY A 195 -6.14 -3.50 -6.58
N SER A 196 -6.30 -4.72 -6.03
CA SER A 196 -7.06 -5.82 -6.64
C SER A 196 -7.95 -6.55 -5.63
N ALA A 197 -8.38 -5.87 -4.57
CA ALA A 197 -9.38 -6.39 -3.64
C ALA A 197 -10.69 -6.74 -4.38
N GLY A 198 -11.47 -7.65 -3.82
CA GLY A 198 -12.63 -8.26 -4.50
C GLY A 198 -12.32 -9.26 -5.63
N PHE A 199 -11.09 -9.31 -6.18
CA PHE A 199 -10.70 -10.24 -7.26
C PHE A 199 -9.84 -11.43 -6.81
N ASN A 200 -9.37 -11.43 -5.56
CA ASN A 200 -8.71 -12.55 -4.91
C ASN A 200 -9.66 -13.14 -3.85
N GLN A 201 -9.57 -14.45 -3.59
CA GLN A 201 -10.36 -15.08 -2.54
C GLN A 201 -9.59 -16.21 -1.85
N TYR A 202 -9.73 -16.29 -0.52
CA TYR A 202 -9.16 -17.35 0.30
C TYR A 202 -10.26 -18.30 0.75
N THR A 203 -10.07 -19.59 0.49
CA THR A 203 -10.91 -20.66 1.05
C THR A 203 -10.11 -21.35 2.14
N ASN A 204 -10.54 -21.20 3.40
CA ASN A 204 -9.93 -21.91 4.51
C ASN A 204 -10.42 -23.36 4.55
N VAL A 205 -9.53 -24.29 4.89
CA VAL A 205 -9.87 -25.69 5.14
C VAL A 205 -10.63 -25.78 6.47
N ILE A 206 -11.74 -26.50 6.47
CA ILE A 206 -12.53 -26.81 7.67
C ILE A 206 -12.07 -28.17 8.20
N THR A 207 -11.20 -28.17 9.20
CA THR A 207 -10.48 -29.38 9.64
C THR A 207 -11.29 -30.22 10.62
N VAL A 208 -12.18 -29.60 11.39
CA VAL A 208 -13.07 -30.24 12.36
C VAL A 208 -14.53 -30.03 12.01
N ASN A 209 -15.38 -30.96 12.43
CA ASN A 209 -16.82 -30.90 12.21
C ASN A 209 -17.40 -29.70 12.98
N PRO A 210 -18.06 -28.73 12.32
CA PRO A 210 -18.60 -27.54 12.99
C PRO A 210 -19.63 -27.83 14.09
N ASN A 211 -20.26 -29.01 14.06
CA ASN A 211 -21.30 -29.39 15.03
C ASN A 211 -20.74 -29.87 16.37
N ASP A 212 -19.56 -30.49 16.38
CA ASP A 212 -18.95 -31.08 17.59
C ASP A 212 -17.58 -30.49 17.94
N LEU A 213 -16.96 -29.75 17.01
CA LEU A 213 -15.65 -29.11 17.12
C LEU A 213 -14.51 -30.07 17.51
N ALA A 214 -14.69 -31.37 17.29
CA ALA A 214 -13.77 -32.42 17.76
C ALA A 214 -13.47 -33.48 16.69
N THR A 215 -14.43 -33.79 15.82
CA THR A 215 -14.26 -34.86 14.83
C THR A 215 -13.54 -34.35 13.58
N PRO A 216 -12.44 -34.98 13.13
CA PRO A 216 -11.80 -34.64 11.87
C PRO A 216 -12.77 -34.74 10.68
N PHE A 217 -12.84 -33.67 9.87
CA PHE A 217 -13.91 -33.50 8.89
C PHE A 217 -13.46 -33.67 7.43
N VAL A 218 -12.23 -33.30 7.11
CA VAL A 218 -11.63 -33.41 5.76
C VAL A 218 -10.19 -33.90 5.85
N ASN A 219 -9.73 -34.54 4.77
CA ASN A 219 -8.36 -35.03 4.63
C ASN A 219 -7.71 -34.42 3.38
N LEU A 220 -6.39 -34.56 3.26
CA LEU A 220 -5.59 -34.02 2.15
C LEU A 220 -6.05 -34.48 0.75
N ASN A 221 -6.76 -35.61 0.66
CA ASN A 221 -7.32 -36.08 -0.61
C ASN A 221 -8.49 -35.24 -1.14
N ASN A 222 -9.20 -34.52 -0.26
CA ASN A 222 -10.30 -33.62 -0.61
C ASN A 222 -10.47 -32.54 0.48
N PRO A 223 -9.54 -31.57 0.56
CA PRO A 223 -9.53 -30.53 1.60
C PRO A 223 -10.73 -29.57 1.51
N PHE A 224 -11.32 -29.40 0.32
CA PHE A 224 -12.40 -28.45 0.04
C PHE A 224 -13.68 -29.17 -0.39
N LYS A 225 -14.23 -29.99 0.50
CA LYS A 225 -15.43 -30.82 0.22
C LYS A 225 -16.66 -30.01 -0.23
N PHE A 226 -16.74 -28.73 0.16
CA PHE A 226 -17.81 -27.80 -0.23
C PHE A 226 -17.46 -26.94 -1.46
N GLY A 227 -16.33 -27.21 -2.10
CA GLY A 227 -15.77 -26.38 -3.15
C GLY A 227 -15.03 -25.16 -2.62
N LEU A 228 -14.53 -24.35 -3.55
CA LEU A 228 -13.81 -23.12 -3.26
C LEU A 228 -14.74 -21.92 -3.31
N ILE A 229 -14.59 -21.00 -2.35
CA ILE A 229 -15.25 -19.70 -2.37
C ILE A 229 -14.67 -18.92 -3.56
N GLN A 230 -15.55 -18.45 -4.43
CA GLN A 230 -15.14 -17.65 -5.59
C GLN A 230 -15.05 -16.15 -5.21
N PRO A 231 -14.13 -15.38 -5.80
CA PRO A 231 -14.13 -13.94 -5.66
C PRO A 231 -15.42 -13.35 -6.25
N ALA A 232 -16.03 -12.39 -5.55
CA ALA A 232 -17.23 -11.68 -6.05
C ALA A 232 -16.91 -10.75 -7.23
N GLY A 233 -15.62 -10.47 -7.48
CA GLY A 233 -15.18 -9.57 -8.54
C GLY A 233 -15.59 -8.14 -8.22
N ASN A 234 -16.42 -7.54 -9.05
CA ASN A 234 -17.00 -6.20 -8.83
C ASN A 234 -18.53 -6.20 -8.77
N SER A 235 -19.17 -7.38 -8.75
CA SER A 235 -20.63 -7.48 -8.90
C SER A 235 -21.41 -6.89 -7.73
N LEU A 236 -20.80 -6.89 -6.54
CA LEU A 236 -21.39 -6.35 -5.31
C LEU A 236 -21.15 -4.84 -5.14
N GLY A 237 -20.34 -4.22 -6.01
CA GLY A 237 -19.96 -2.81 -5.89
C GLY A 237 -19.43 -2.48 -4.49
N LEU A 238 -19.95 -1.43 -3.86
CA LEU A 238 -19.52 -1.00 -2.52
C LEU A 238 -19.78 -2.04 -1.41
N LEU A 239 -20.51 -3.13 -1.68
CA LEU A 239 -20.80 -4.20 -0.71
C LEU A 239 -19.75 -5.33 -0.70
N ASN A 240 -18.75 -5.33 -1.59
CA ASN A 240 -17.82 -6.46 -1.77
C ASN A 240 -17.09 -6.88 -0.48
N ASP A 241 -16.43 -5.92 0.15
CA ASP A 241 -15.65 -6.13 1.38
C ASP A 241 -16.35 -5.62 2.65
N VAL A 242 -17.69 -5.53 2.64
CA VAL A 242 -18.44 -5.15 3.86
C VAL A 242 -18.26 -6.20 4.94
N GLY A 243 -17.79 -5.77 6.12
CA GLY A 243 -17.40 -6.66 7.23
C GLY A 243 -15.93 -7.07 7.20
N PHE A 244 -15.20 -6.72 6.15
CA PHE A 244 -13.75 -6.91 6.00
C PHE A 244 -13.04 -5.55 5.88
N SER A 245 -11.71 -5.58 5.79
CA SER A 245 -10.92 -4.38 5.54
C SER A 245 -10.88 -4.06 4.06
N ALA A 246 -11.32 -2.86 3.67
CA ALA A 246 -11.15 -2.36 2.31
C ALA A 246 -9.70 -1.88 2.09
N ASN A 247 -9.08 -2.32 1.00
CA ASN A 247 -7.68 -2.05 0.73
C ASN A 247 -7.43 -1.58 -0.71
N GLY A 248 -7.03 -0.32 -0.86
CA GLY A 248 -6.69 0.21 -2.17
C GLY A 248 -6.03 1.58 -2.10
N PRO A 249 -5.44 2.06 -3.21
CA PRO A 249 -4.93 3.42 -3.28
C PRO A 249 -6.06 4.45 -3.16
N ILE A 250 -5.72 5.66 -2.70
CA ILE A 250 -6.66 6.78 -2.69
C ILE A 250 -6.54 7.51 -4.02
N ARG A 251 -7.61 7.51 -4.80
CA ARG A 251 -7.61 8.06 -6.17
C ARG A 251 -7.82 9.58 -6.17
N THR A 252 -6.83 10.35 -5.72
CA THR A 252 -6.85 11.83 -5.76
C THR A 252 -5.48 12.40 -6.16
N PRO A 253 -5.41 13.61 -6.74
CA PRO A 253 -4.15 14.20 -7.19
C PRO A 253 -3.10 14.34 -6.09
N GLY A 254 -3.51 14.71 -4.86
CA GLY A 254 -2.60 14.89 -3.73
C GLY A 254 -1.96 13.61 -3.20
N TRP A 255 -2.53 12.44 -3.50
CA TRP A 255 -2.06 11.14 -2.99
C TRP A 255 -1.23 10.33 -3.99
N ASN A 256 -1.06 10.84 -5.22
CA ASN A 256 -0.24 10.22 -6.27
C ASN A 256 0.81 11.17 -6.84
N GLN A 257 1.27 12.14 -6.04
CA GLN A 257 2.35 13.02 -6.45
C GLN A 257 3.64 12.23 -6.63
N THR A 258 4.34 12.50 -7.72
CA THR A 258 5.58 11.80 -8.05
C THR A 258 6.70 12.28 -7.11
N PRO A 259 7.45 11.37 -6.46
CA PRO A 259 8.58 11.75 -5.62
C PRO A 259 9.65 12.46 -6.46
N TYR A 260 10.32 13.45 -5.89
CA TYR A 260 11.40 14.14 -6.59
C TYR A 260 12.56 14.54 -5.68
N GLU A 261 13.72 14.72 -6.30
CA GLU A 261 14.95 15.21 -5.68
C GLU A 261 15.37 16.52 -6.36
N GLN A 262 15.71 17.51 -5.53
CA GLN A 262 16.45 18.70 -5.94
C GLN A 262 17.93 18.46 -5.65
N SER A 263 18.78 18.61 -6.66
CA SER A 263 20.24 18.54 -6.54
C SER A 263 20.84 19.86 -6.98
N TRP A 264 21.76 20.41 -6.17
CA TRP A 264 22.53 21.60 -6.53
C TRP A 264 23.99 21.42 -6.18
N SER A 265 24.86 22.03 -6.98
CA SER A 265 26.28 22.07 -6.70
C SER A 265 26.88 23.44 -6.98
N PHE A 266 27.95 23.74 -6.28
CA PHE A 266 28.76 24.94 -6.47
C PHE A 266 30.22 24.59 -6.25
N GLY A 267 31.07 24.94 -7.20
CA GLY A 267 32.49 24.63 -7.16
C GLY A 267 33.36 25.79 -7.64
N ILE A 268 34.55 25.89 -7.07
CA ILE A 268 35.60 26.80 -7.50
C ILE A 268 36.86 26.00 -7.80
N GLU A 269 37.42 26.22 -8.98
CA GLU A 269 38.63 25.58 -9.44
C GLU A 269 39.65 26.66 -9.80
N ARG A 270 40.89 26.49 -9.33
CA ARG A 270 41.99 27.40 -9.62
C ARG A 270 43.29 26.65 -9.87
N GLU A 271 43.96 27.00 -10.96
CA GLU A 271 45.35 26.61 -11.20
C GLU A 271 46.29 27.67 -10.57
N LEU A 272 47.23 27.19 -9.78
CA LEU A 272 48.30 27.93 -9.12
C LEU A 272 49.63 27.71 -9.86
N PRO A 273 50.66 28.54 -9.60
CA PRO A 273 51.99 28.33 -10.14
C PRO A 273 52.51 26.92 -9.89
N SER A 274 53.36 26.42 -10.78
CA SER A 274 53.89 25.05 -10.77
C SER A 274 52.84 23.97 -11.07
N HIS A 275 51.79 24.32 -11.84
CA HIS A 275 50.75 23.39 -12.29
C HIS A 275 49.99 22.70 -11.15
N ILE A 276 49.79 23.41 -10.04
CA ILE A 276 49.01 22.91 -8.91
C ILE A 276 47.54 23.30 -9.12
N LEU A 277 46.64 22.32 -9.13
CA LEU A 277 45.19 22.56 -9.23
C LEU A 277 44.54 22.44 -7.85
N ILE A 278 43.79 23.46 -7.44
CA ILE A 278 42.93 23.42 -6.26
C ILE A 278 41.47 23.44 -6.72
N ASN A 279 40.69 22.48 -6.24
CA ASN A 279 39.24 22.43 -6.44
C ASN A 279 38.53 22.30 -5.09
N ALA A 280 37.49 23.09 -4.88
CA ALA A 280 36.58 22.96 -3.76
C ALA A 280 35.15 22.94 -4.29
N GLU A 281 34.37 21.92 -3.91
CA GLU A 281 33.01 21.70 -4.37
C GLU A 281 32.06 21.43 -3.21
N TYR A 282 30.88 22.04 -3.27
CA TYR A 282 29.76 21.80 -2.39
C TYR A 282 28.61 21.19 -3.18
N ILE A 283 28.01 20.14 -2.65
CA ILE A 283 26.87 19.42 -3.25
C ILE A 283 25.77 19.30 -2.20
N GLY A 284 24.56 19.71 -2.56
CA GLY A 284 23.37 19.62 -1.72
C GLY A 284 22.24 18.87 -2.41
N LYS A 285 21.45 18.16 -1.61
CA LYS A 285 20.29 17.39 -2.07
C LYS A 285 19.10 17.56 -1.13
N LYS A 286 17.88 17.61 -1.69
CA LYS A 286 16.62 17.60 -0.94
C LYS A 286 15.58 16.73 -1.65
N GLY A 287 15.07 15.71 -0.96
CA GLY A 287 13.91 14.93 -1.41
C GLY A 287 12.58 15.58 -1.01
N THR A 288 11.54 15.43 -1.82
CA THR A 288 10.17 15.87 -1.51
C THR A 288 9.15 14.89 -2.11
N HIS A 289 7.99 14.76 -1.47
CA HIS A 289 6.97 13.74 -1.77
C HIS A 289 7.54 12.31 -1.79
N LEU A 290 8.57 12.05 -0.99
CA LEU A 290 9.17 10.72 -0.90
C LEU A 290 8.12 9.72 -0.38
N PRO A 291 8.12 8.48 -0.88
CA PRO A 291 7.19 7.46 -0.39
C PRO A 291 7.38 7.25 1.10
N PHE A 292 6.30 7.43 1.86
CA PHE A 292 6.24 7.01 3.25
C PHE A 292 5.59 5.63 3.31
N SER A 293 6.30 4.66 3.87
CA SER A 293 5.83 3.28 4.07
C SER A 293 5.70 3.00 5.56
N GLY A 294 4.66 2.26 5.96
CA GLY A 294 4.43 1.89 7.36
C GLY A 294 3.19 2.49 8.01
N SER A 295 2.52 3.47 7.37
CA SER A 295 1.18 3.93 7.77
C SER A 295 0.18 3.66 6.65
N THR A 296 -0.31 2.42 6.63
CA THR A 296 -1.28 1.93 5.63
C THR A 296 -2.72 2.01 6.12
N GLU A 297 -2.91 2.27 7.42
CA GLU A 297 -4.22 2.29 8.06
C GLU A 297 -4.66 3.74 8.30
N ARG A 298 -5.89 4.04 7.85
CA ARG A 298 -6.57 5.33 8.13
C ARG A 298 -7.55 5.24 9.29
N ASN A 299 -7.50 4.15 10.05
CA ASN A 299 -8.33 3.92 11.23
C ASN A 299 -7.76 4.66 12.45
N PHE A 300 -7.50 5.96 12.32
CA PHE A 300 -7.20 6.78 13.48
C PHE A 300 -8.49 7.46 13.96
N LEU A 301 -8.70 7.41 15.26
CA LEU A 301 -9.77 8.14 15.90
C LEU A 301 -9.50 9.64 15.72
N GLY A 302 -10.53 10.41 15.34
CA GLY A 302 -10.39 11.84 15.11
C GLY A 302 -10.11 12.62 16.41
N PRO A 303 -9.74 13.91 16.32
CA PRO A 303 -9.46 14.75 17.50
C PRO A 303 -10.62 14.84 18.50
N SER A 304 -11.85 14.58 18.06
CA SER A 304 -13.01 14.47 18.95
C SER A 304 -12.85 13.39 20.01
N VAL A 305 -12.13 12.30 19.72
CA VAL A 305 -11.84 11.25 20.70
C VAL A 305 -10.83 11.71 21.74
N GLU A 306 -9.89 12.60 21.39
CA GLU A 306 -8.96 13.19 22.36
C GLU A 306 -9.67 14.10 23.38
N SER A 307 -10.86 14.60 23.03
CA SER A 307 -11.71 15.37 23.93
C SER A 307 -12.65 14.52 24.80
N LEU A 308 -12.72 13.21 24.57
CA LEU A 308 -13.55 12.33 25.39
C LEU A 308 -12.91 12.18 26.79
N PRO A 309 -13.70 12.26 27.86
CA PRO A 309 -13.19 12.04 29.21
C PRO A 309 -12.62 10.63 29.32
N ILE A 310 -11.39 10.53 29.81
CA ILE A 310 -10.75 9.24 30.11
C ILE A 310 -11.51 8.67 31.32
N GLY A 311 -12.30 7.62 31.10
CA GLY A 311 -12.94 6.88 32.19
C GLY A 311 -11.88 6.27 33.12
N ASP A 312 -12.21 6.12 34.40
CA ASP A 312 -11.33 5.43 35.34
C ASP A 312 -11.21 3.94 34.94
N PHE A 313 -10.06 3.55 34.39
CA PHE A 313 -9.78 2.19 33.90
C PHE A 313 -9.78 1.13 35.01
N THR A 314 -9.91 1.53 36.28
CA THR A 314 -9.95 0.61 37.43
C THR A 314 -11.37 0.18 37.81
N ALA A 315 -12.41 0.74 37.19
CA ALA A 315 -13.79 0.35 37.43
C ALA A 315 -14.12 -1.01 36.76
N ALA A 316 -14.89 -1.86 37.45
CA ALA A 316 -15.28 -3.21 37.00
C ALA A 316 -16.05 -3.25 35.65
N THR A 317 -16.44 -2.09 35.12
CA THR A 317 -17.10 -1.90 33.82
C THR A 317 -16.50 -0.66 33.11
N PRO A 318 -15.44 -0.83 32.29
CA PRO A 318 -14.69 0.30 31.70
C PRO A 318 -15.49 1.14 30.69
N CYS A 319 -16.71 0.72 30.31
CA CYS A 319 -17.59 1.48 29.41
C CYS A 319 -18.67 2.31 30.13
N GLN A 320 -18.69 2.35 31.47
CA GLN A 320 -19.54 3.27 32.22
C GLN A 320 -18.66 4.29 32.94
N ALA A 321 -18.10 5.22 32.18
CA ALA A 321 -17.65 6.47 32.76
C ALA A 321 -18.91 7.22 33.26
N GLY A 322 -19.28 6.97 34.51
CA GLY A 322 -20.31 7.73 35.20
C GLY A 322 -19.89 9.19 35.23
N LEU A 323 -20.74 10.05 34.69
CA LEU A 323 -20.59 11.50 34.80
C LEU A 323 -21.81 12.05 35.52
N SER A 324 -21.62 12.30 36.80
CA SER A 324 -22.45 13.16 37.62
C SER A 324 -21.98 14.61 37.47
N ILE A 325 -22.77 15.46 36.82
CA ILE A 325 -22.97 16.89 37.13
C ILE A 325 -24.44 17.22 36.84
#